data_AF-A0A3G8X849-F1
#
_entry.id   AF-A0A3G8X849-F1
#
_cell.length_a   1.000
_cell.length_b   1.000
_cell.length_c   1.000
_cell.angle_alpha   90.00
_cell.angle_beta   90.00
_cell.angle_gamma   90.00
#
_symmetry.space_group_name_H-M   'P 1'
#
loop_
_entity.id
_entity.type
_entity.pdbx_description
1 polymer ?
#
loop_
_entity_poly.entity_id
_entity_poly.type
_entity_poly.pdbx_seq_one_letter_code
_entity_poly.pdbx_strand_id
1 'polypeptide(L)' 'MPEIILGTVIMGLLLSPQLLAGFLAKRTGRNFWFWFLISFLIPIISLVILIFLEDKNPKTAAYQLADHVDKK' A
#
# COMPACT_ATOMS: atom_id res chain seq x y z
N MET A 1 1.42 2.56 31.58
CA MET A 1 1.32 1.62 30.45
C MET A 1 0.58 2.23 29.23
N PRO A 2 0.82 3.50 28.83
CA PRO A 2 0.17 4.11 27.65
C PRO A 2 0.51 3.42 26.31
N GLU A 3 1.61 2.67 26.24
CA GLU A 3 2.09 1.96 25.06
C GLU A 3 1.14 0.84 24.62
N ILE A 4 0.48 0.17 25.57
CA ILE A 4 -0.49 -0.90 25.28
C ILE A 4 -1.76 -0.33 24.67
N ILE A 5 -2.20 0.82 25.16
CA ILE A 5 -3.38 1.54 24.66
C ILE A 5 -3.10 2.07 23.26
N LEU A 6 -1.92 2.68 23.06
CA LEU A 6 -1.50 3.16 21.75
C LEU A 6 -1.38 2.00 20.74
N GLY A 7 -0.78 0.88 21.14
CA GLY A 7 -0.63 -0.30 20.30
C GLY A 7 -1.97 -0.90 19.86
N THR A 8 -2.95 -0.98 20.76
CA THR A 8 -4.29 -1.50 20.43
C THR A 8 -5.08 -0.55 19.53
N VAL A 9 -4.97 0.77 19.72
CA VAL A 9 -5.60 1.76 18.83
C VAL A 9 -5.01 1.69 17.42
N ILE A 10 -3.69 1.63 17.29
CA ILE A 10 -3.00 1.55 15.99
C ILE A 10 -3.38 0.24 15.27
N MET A 11 -3.37 -0.90 15.98
CA MET A 11 -3.79 -2.17 15.41
C MET A 11 -5.26 -2.16 14.96
N GLY A 12 -6.15 -1.58 15.76
CA GLY A 12 -7.56 -1.43 15.39
C GLY A 12 -7.73 -0.56 14.14
N LEU A 13 -6.98 0.53 14.03
CA LEU A 13 -7.03 1.43 12.88
C LEU A 13 -6.49 0.77 11.61
N LEU A 14 -5.36 0.04 11.72
CA LEU A 14 -4.72 -0.66 10.61
C LEU A 14 -5.54 -1.85 10.09
N LEU A 15 -6.28 -2.53 10.97
CA LEU A 15 -7.15 -3.68 10.63
C LEU A 15 -8.57 -3.25 10.23
N SER A 16 -8.95 -2.00 10.51
CA SER A 16 -10.29 -1.49 10.20
C SER A 16 -10.67 -1.58 8.71
N PRO A 17 -9.82 -1.25 7.72
CA PRO A 17 -10.24 -1.32 6.31
C PRO A 17 -10.45 -2.77 5.81
N GLN A 18 -9.71 -3.74 6.34
CA GLN A 18 -9.83 -5.15 5.96
C GLN A 18 -11.12 -5.75 6.55
N LEU A 19 -11.43 -5.40 7.80
CA LEU A 19 -12.71 -5.77 8.44
C LEU A 19 -13.91 -5.12 7.73
N LEU A 20 -13.79 -3.84 7.35
CA LEU A 20 -14.80 -3.12 6.57
C LEU A 20 -15.05 -3.77 5.21
N ALA A 21 -13.99 -4.16 4.49
CA ALA A 21 -14.11 -4.85 3.21
C ALA A 21 -14.86 -6.18 3.33
N GLY A 22 -14.53 -6.99 4.35
CA GLY A 22 -15.25 -8.23 4.64
C GLY A 22 -16.72 -7.97 5.01
N PHE A 23 -16.98 -6.98 5.86
CA PHE A 23 -18.33 -6.64 6.32
C PHE A 23 -19.21 -6.14 5.17
N LEU A 24 -18.67 -5.27 4.31
CA LEU A 24 -19.36 -4.82 3.10
C LEU A 24 -19.66 -5.99 2.17
N ALA A 25 -18.72 -6.89 1.95
CA ALA A 25 -18.97 -8.08 1.13
C ALA A 25 -20.13 -8.93 1.68
N LYS A 26 -20.16 -9.16 2.99
CA LYS A 26 -21.25 -9.89 3.66
C LYS A 26 -22.60 -9.19 3.48
N ARG A 27 -22.65 -7.86 3.58
CA ARG A 27 -23.89 -7.09 3.33
C ARG A 27 -24.33 -7.09 1.87
N THR A 28 -23.39 -7.26 0.93
CA THR A 28 -23.67 -7.29 -0.50
C THR A 28 -23.99 -8.71 -1.01
N GLY A 29 -24.21 -9.68 -0.11
CA GLY A 29 -24.49 -11.08 -0.47
C GLY A 29 -23.27 -11.85 -1.01
N ARG A 30 -22.05 -11.33 -0.83
CA ARG A 30 -20.81 -11.96 -1.27
C ARG A 30 -20.09 -12.64 -0.11
N ASN A 31 -19.20 -13.59 -0.43
CA ASN A 31 -18.50 -14.39 0.58
C ASN A 31 -17.53 -13.53 1.41
N PHE A 32 -17.81 -13.37 2.71
CA PHE A 32 -16.99 -12.62 3.66
C PHE A 32 -15.51 -13.01 3.59
N TRP A 33 -15.21 -14.30 3.66
CA TRP A 33 -13.83 -14.80 3.75
C TRP A 33 -13.03 -14.56 2.48
N PHE A 34 -13.68 -14.68 1.32
CA PHE A 34 -13.07 -14.40 0.03
C PHE A 34 -12.67 -12.93 -0.08
N TRP A 35 -13.57 -12.00 0.24
CA TRP A 35 -13.31 -10.56 0.15
C TRP A 35 -12.38 -10.05 1.25
N PHE A 36 -12.43 -10.66 2.44
CA PHE A 36 -11.47 -10.40 3.51
C PHE A 36 -10.05 -10.77 3.07
N LEU A 37 -9.83 -11.98 2.54
CA LEU A 37 -8.51 -12.39 2.03
C LEU A 37 -8.03 -11.51 0.87
N ILE A 38 -8.91 -11.18 -0.06
CA ILE A 38 -8.57 -10.27 -1.18
C ILE A 38 -8.15 -8.89 -0.68
N SER A 39 -8.75 -8.38 0.39
CA SER A 39 -8.38 -7.07 0.95
C SER A 39 -6.91 -7.03 1.43
N PHE A 40 -6.32 -8.16 1.84
CA PHE A 40 -4.89 -8.26 2.15
C PHE A 40 -4.02 -8.41 0.90
N LEU A 41 -4.54 -9.02 -0.16
CA LEU A 41 -3.84 -9.16 -1.45
C LEU A 41 -3.74 -7.84 -2.20
N ILE A 42 -4.76 -6.96 -2.11
CA ILE A 42 -4.79 -5.68 -2.83
C ILE A 42 -3.54 -4.81 -2.57
N PRO A 43 -3.10 -4.57 -1.31
CA PRO A 43 -1.87 -3.84 -1.03
C PRO A 43 -0.62 -4.44 -1.71
N ILE A 44 -0.50 -5.76 -1.70
CA ILE A 44 0.64 -6.46 -2.32
C ILE A 44 0.61 -6.28 -3.84
N ILE A 45 -0.55 -6.49 -4.46
CA ILE A 45 -0.73 -6.33 -5.91
C ILE A 45 -0.49 -4.87 -6.32
N SER A 46 -0.95 -3.91 -5.52
CA SER A 46 -0.73 -2.48 -5.73
C SER A 46 0.76 -2.14 -5.76
N LEU A 47 1.55 -2.68 -4.82
CA LEU A 47 3.01 -2.50 -4.81
C LEU A 47 3.68 -3.11 -6.04
N VAL A 48 3.27 -4.32 -6.43
CA VAL A 48 3.79 -4.97 -7.63
C VAL A 48 3.53 -4.10 -8.86
N ILE A 49 2.30 -3.64 -9.05
CA ILE A 49 1.95 -2.76 -10.18
C ILE A 49 2.77 -1.48 -10.13
N LEU A 50 2.90 -0.82 -8.98
CA LEU A 50 3.67 0.42 -8.85
C LEU A 50 5.15 0.25 -9.20
N ILE A 51 5.76 -0.89 -8.86
CA ILE A 51 7.16 -1.18 -9.19
C ILE A 51 7.34 -1.39 -10.69
N PHE A 52 6.39 -2.08 -11.33
CA PHE A 52 6.43 -2.37 -12.76
C PHE A 52 5.79 -1.28 -13.63
N LEU A 53 5.14 -0.29 -13.03
CA LEU A 53 4.58 0.84 -13.75
C LEU A 53 5.74 1.70 -14.24
N GLU A 54 5.93 1.70 -15.55
CA GLU A 54 6.93 2.53 -16.18
C GLU A 54 6.66 4.00 -15.86
N ASP A 55 7.68 4.68 -15.33
CA ASP A 55 7.59 6.06 -14.92
C ASP A 55 7.37 6.94 -16.15
N LYS A 56 6.12 7.40 -16.33
CA LYS A 56 5.75 8.30 -17.44
C LYS A 56 6.29 9.72 -17.25
N ASN A 57 7.07 9.99 -16.21
CA ASN A 57 7.66 11.29 -15.99
C ASN A 57 8.85 11.52 -16.94
N PRO A 58 8.77 12.45 -17.90
CA PRO A 58 9.88 12.77 -18.81
C PRO A 58 11.09 13.40 -18.11
N LYS A 59 11.02 13.64 -16.79
CA LYS A 59 12.09 14.24 -15.98
C LYS A 59 12.98 13.21 -15.27
N THR A 60 12.73 11.92 -15.46
CA THR A 60 13.59 10.83 -14.94
C THR A 60 14.72 10.49 -15.92
N ALA A 61 14.99 11.37 -16.90
CA ALA A 61 16.30 11.42 -17.53
C ALA A 61 17.30 11.82 -16.45
N ALA A 62 18.10 10.84 -16.01
CA ALA A 62 19.26 10.92 -15.12
C ALA A 62 19.54 12.34 -14.62
N TYR A 63 19.35 12.58 -13.31
CA TYR A 63 19.93 13.72 -12.63
C TYR A 63 21.37 13.87 -13.12
N GLN A 64 21.65 14.89 -13.92
CA GLN A 64 22.98 15.10 -14.47
C GLN A 64 23.89 15.31 -13.27
N LEU A 65 24.73 14.31 -13.01
CA LEU A 65 25.85 14.44 -12.09
C LEU A 65 26.55 15.73 -12.52
N ALA A 66 26.64 16.66 -11.57
CA ALA A 66 27.01 18.03 -11.84
C ALA A 66 28.23 18.13 -12.77
N ASP A 67 28.19 19.10 -13.69
CA ASP A 67 29.15 19.37 -14.78
C ASP A 67 30.63 19.49 -14.35
N HIS A 68 30.94 19.33 -13.07
CA HIS A 68 32.30 19.37 -12.51
C HIS A 68 32.93 18.00 -12.24
N VAL A 69 32.24 16.88 -12.47
CA VAL A 69 32.85 15.54 -12.30
C VAL A 69 33.71 15.15 -13.52
N ASP A 70 33.52 15.80 -14.68
CA ASP A 70 34.31 15.59 -15.89
C ASP A 70 35.50 16.55 -15.99
N LYS A 71 36.44 16.44 -15.05
CA LYS A 71 37.74 17.12 -15.17
C LYS A 71 38.88 16.12 -15.09
N LYS A 72 39.25 15.58 -16.25
CA LYS A 72 40.65 15.27 -16.55
C LYS A 72 40.95 15.31 -18.04
#